data_AF-A0A9X3NLR9-F1
#
_entry.id   AF-A0A9X3NLR9-F1
#
_cell.length_a   1.000
_cell.length_b   1.000
_cell.length_c   1.000
_cell.angle_alpha   90.00
_cell.angle_beta   90.00
_cell.angle_gamma   90.00
#
_symmetry.space_group_name_H-M   'P 1'
#
loop_
_entity.id
_entity.type
_entity.pdbx_description
1 polymer ?
#
loop_
_entity_poly.entity_id
_entity_poly.type
_entity_poly.pdbx_seq_one_letter_code
_entity_poly.pdbx_strand_id
1 'polypeptide(L)'
;MAEHTSPRTETGVSGSDPAARSGPAHRHPAGRVRGWPRWAPVAALGWSLGYGVVGAACAAVGGAFPYAGMVGAPVAPLATQFGTGPAWAAIVLAGFPAAALGAAMLRRSPAARRVLTAAGALVAALLLLAMIDVNLLTALGYLPYGLVGQVTGAPVGAAFRAAVLNWPFLHQLLCLAGGFLWLAATLSYARTSRGACAACGRDGTAEGWAAPGAAARWGVYAVAVAAAVPLLYAFTRVAWWLGIPLGISREFLRAGQENGMWTSGLFLAAFAVVGAVLTLGLVQRWGEVFPRWMVGLAGRRVPITLAVAPASVVAVLVVVGGFAMWSGYAELVGQGVSGDAEAAGMMALLPGLLFPVWGVALGAATLAYYLRRRGACAVCGNGAPAAAG
;
A
#
# COMPACT_ATOMS: atom_id res chain seq x y z
N MET A 1 -75.18 -9.35 -48.21
CA MET A 1 -75.82 -8.52 -47.18
C MET A 1 -74.90 -7.32 -46.94
N ALA A 2 -75.29 -6.17 -47.49
CA ALA A 2 -74.79 -4.78 -47.39
C ALA A 2 -73.26 -4.59 -47.21
N GLU A 3 -72.44 -4.14 -48.16
CA GLU A 3 -72.54 -3.04 -49.14
C GLU A 3 -72.67 -1.65 -48.49
N HIS A 4 -71.57 -0.90 -48.42
CA HIS A 4 -71.57 0.52 -48.77
C HIS A 4 -70.15 1.08 -49.03
N THR A 5 -70.01 1.77 -50.15
CA THR A 5 -68.78 2.31 -50.72
C THR A 5 -68.91 3.84 -50.82
N SER A 6 -67.91 4.58 -50.28
CA SER A 6 -67.42 5.93 -50.66
C SER A 6 -68.34 7.17 -50.52
N PRO A 7 -67.86 8.45 -50.61
CA PRO A 7 -66.52 8.94 -51.00
C PRO A 7 -65.90 10.14 -50.21
N ARG A 8 -64.70 10.52 -50.67
CA ARG A 8 -63.70 11.59 -50.38
C ARG A 8 -64.18 13.02 -50.05
N THR A 9 -63.35 13.75 -49.26
CA THR A 9 -62.62 15.04 -49.57
C THR A 9 -61.93 15.56 -48.27
N GLU A 10 -60.60 15.61 -48.18
CA GLU A 10 -59.64 16.73 -48.42
C GLU A 10 -59.29 17.62 -47.20
N THR A 11 -58.05 18.16 -47.24
CA THR A 11 -57.36 19.12 -46.32
C THR A 11 -56.76 18.52 -45.04
N GLY A 12 -55.51 18.77 -44.62
CA GLY A 12 -54.38 19.54 -45.10
C GLY A 12 -53.28 19.59 -44.01
N VAL A 13 -52.01 19.49 -44.42
CA VAL A 13 -50.80 20.17 -43.90
C VAL A 13 -50.40 20.07 -42.40
N SER A 14 -49.12 19.70 -42.19
CA SER A 14 -48.13 20.29 -41.24
C SER A 14 -47.43 19.27 -40.34
N GLY A 15 -46.12 19.11 -40.53
CA GLY A 15 -45.27 18.23 -39.72
C GLY A 15 -44.82 18.81 -38.37
N SER A 16 -44.11 17.98 -37.59
CA SER A 16 -42.89 18.30 -36.84
C SER A 16 -42.43 17.11 -35.98
N ASP A 17 -41.10 17.04 -35.83
CA ASP A 17 -40.21 15.98 -35.35
C ASP A 17 -40.44 15.35 -33.95
N PRO A 18 -39.84 14.16 -33.70
CA PRO A 18 -39.74 13.55 -32.38
C PRO A 18 -38.62 14.24 -31.57
N ALA A 19 -39.00 15.18 -30.70
CA ALA A 19 -38.06 15.79 -29.75
C ALA A 19 -37.68 14.78 -28.66
N ALA A 20 -36.41 14.38 -28.70
CA ALA A 20 -35.68 13.70 -27.65
C ALA A 20 -35.90 14.35 -26.28
N ARG A 21 -36.38 13.57 -25.30
CA ARG A 21 -36.37 13.96 -23.89
C ARG A 21 -34.96 13.81 -23.33
N SER A 22 -34.10 14.78 -23.63
CA SER A 22 -32.89 15.06 -22.86
C SER A 22 -33.30 15.70 -21.53
N GLY A 23 -33.58 14.85 -20.52
CA GLY A 23 -33.77 15.32 -19.15
C GLY A 23 -32.53 16.09 -18.68
N PRO A 24 -32.68 17.19 -17.93
CA PRO A 24 -31.55 17.98 -17.46
C PRO A 24 -30.70 17.11 -16.53
N ALA A 25 -29.41 16.99 -16.85
CA ALA A 25 -28.43 16.39 -15.95
C ALA A 25 -28.53 17.11 -14.59
N HIS A 26 -29.03 16.41 -13.58
CA HIS A 26 -29.09 16.89 -12.20
C HIS A 26 -27.67 17.21 -11.75
N ARG A 27 -27.26 18.48 -11.90
CA ARG A 27 -26.09 19.05 -11.21
C ARG A 27 -26.45 19.09 -9.73
N HIS A 28 -26.21 17.99 -9.02
CA HIS A 28 -26.25 18.01 -7.56
C HIS A 28 -25.37 19.15 -7.06
N PRO A 29 -25.84 19.97 -6.09
CA PRO A 29 -25.07 21.08 -5.57
C PRO A 29 -23.74 20.53 -5.05
N ALA A 30 -22.64 21.12 -5.52
CA ALA A 30 -21.29 20.75 -5.14
C ALA A 30 -21.12 20.92 -3.62
N GLY A 31 -21.39 19.86 -2.86
CA GLY A 31 -21.08 19.83 -1.43
C GLY A 31 -19.61 20.17 -1.26
N ARG A 32 -19.29 21.14 -0.39
CA ARG A 32 -17.88 21.48 -0.10
C ARG A 32 -17.15 20.20 0.27
N VAL A 33 -16.08 19.89 -0.45
CA VAL A 33 -15.22 18.73 -0.16
C VAL A 33 -14.65 18.92 1.25
N ARG A 34 -15.21 18.18 2.22
CA ARG A 34 -14.68 18.05 3.57
C ARG A 34 -13.82 16.79 3.62
N GLY A 35 -12.71 16.83 4.35
CA GLY A 35 -11.82 15.68 4.58
C GLY A 35 -10.48 15.73 3.83
N TRP A 36 -9.86 14.55 3.71
CA TRP A 36 -8.47 14.39 3.29
C TRP A 36 -8.06 15.01 1.94
N PRO A 37 -8.92 15.09 0.90
CA PRO A 37 -8.49 15.71 -0.36
C PRO A 37 -8.16 17.20 -0.20
N ARG A 38 -8.70 17.87 0.83
CA ARG A 38 -8.44 19.28 1.13
C ARG A 38 -7.14 19.48 1.91
N TRP A 39 -6.87 18.67 2.94
CA TRP A 39 -5.70 18.86 3.78
C TRP A 39 -4.46 18.13 3.27
N ALA A 40 -4.59 17.04 2.52
CA ALA A 40 -3.44 16.22 2.10
C ALA A 40 -2.40 16.99 1.26
N PRO A 41 -2.76 17.82 0.26
CA PRO A 41 -1.78 18.62 -0.46
C PRO A 41 -1.03 19.63 0.43
N VAL A 42 -1.72 20.22 1.41
CA VAL A 42 -1.11 21.15 2.37
C VAL A 42 -0.19 20.41 3.35
N ALA A 43 -0.62 19.24 3.82
CA ALA A 43 0.17 18.40 4.71
C ALA A 43 1.43 17.85 4.02
N ALA A 44 1.35 17.42 2.76
CA ALA A 44 2.51 16.98 1.99
C ALA A 44 3.52 18.12 1.77
N LEU A 45 3.04 19.33 1.44
CA LEU A 45 3.87 20.52 1.35
C LEU A 45 4.56 20.83 2.69
N GLY A 46 3.79 20.89 3.78
CA GLY A 46 4.31 21.17 5.12
C GLY A 46 5.31 20.11 5.58
N TRP A 47 5.04 18.83 5.30
CA TRP A 47 5.96 17.73 5.56
C TRP A 47 7.27 17.91 4.79
N SER A 48 7.22 18.23 3.50
CA SER A 48 8.43 18.46 2.68
C SER A 48 9.23 19.68 3.12
N LEU A 49 8.58 20.75 3.61
CA LEU A 49 9.28 21.88 4.22
C LEU A 49 10.03 21.46 5.49
N GLY A 50 9.34 20.76 6.40
CA GLY A 50 9.96 20.26 7.63
C GLY A 50 11.08 19.27 7.35
N TYR A 51 10.88 18.35 6.41
CA TYR A 51 11.88 17.38 5.98
C TYR A 51 13.10 18.06 5.34
N GLY A 52 12.89 19.10 4.54
CA GLY A 52 13.97 19.93 3.98
C GLY A 52 14.81 20.62 5.06
N VAL A 53 14.18 21.14 6.12
CA VAL A 53 14.87 21.72 7.28
C VAL A 53 15.68 20.66 8.03
N VAL A 54 15.11 19.48 8.27
CA VAL A 54 15.83 18.35 8.89
C VAL A 54 17.04 17.95 8.05
N GLY A 55 16.88 17.82 6.73
CA GLY A 55 17.96 17.51 5.81
C GLY A 55 19.07 18.56 5.83
N ALA A 56 18.71 19.86 5.79
CA ALA A 56 19.66 20.96 5.87
C ALA A 56 20.42 21.00 7.20
N ALA A 57 19.72 20.78 8.32
CA ALA A 57 20.34 20.68 9.64
C ALA A 57 21.32 19.49 9.71
N CYS A 58 20.94 18.34 9.16
CA CYS A 58 21.80 17.17 9.12
C CYS A 58 23.07 17.40 8.29
N ALA A 59 22.95 18.13 7.18
CA ALA A 59 24.08 18.50 6.33
C ALA A 59 25.02 19.48 7.04
N ALA A 60 24.47 20.45 7.78
CA ALA A 60 25.25 21.44 8.53
C ALA A 60 26.08 20.82 9.67
N VAL A 61 25.57 19.76 10.31
CA VAL A 61 26.26 19.04 11.41
C VAL A 61 27.32 18.06 10.89
N GLY A 62 27.45 17.87 9.57
CA GLY A 62 28.56 17.15 8.94
C GLY A 62 28.62 15.63 9.17
N GLY A 63 27.71 15.06 9.96
CA GLY A 63 27.72 13.62 10.31
C GLY A 63 26.35 13.02 10.66
N ALA A 64 25.26 13.79 10.58
CA ALA A 64 23.91 13.32 10.94
C ALA A 64 23.17 12.66 9.77
N PHE A 65 23.89 12.21 8.73
CA PHE A 65 23.28 11.52 7.61
C PHE A 65 22.61 10.24 8.10
N PRO A 66 21.28 10.07 7.91
CA PRO A 66 20.52 8.96 8.51
C PRO A 66 21.04 7.57 8.14
N TYR A 67 21.79 7.45 7.04
CA TYR A 67 22.29 6.18 6.54
C TYR A 67 23.82 6.11 6.47
N ALA A 68 24.55 6.94 7.22
CA ALA A 68 26.01 7.01 7.16
C ALA A 68 26.70 5.64 7.36
N GLY A 69 26.17 4.78 8.23
CA GLY A 69 26.68 3.43 8.46
C GLY A 69 26.03 2.32 7.64
N MET A 70 25.19 2.65 6.65
CA MET A 70 24.41 1.65 5.88
C MET A 70 24.65 1.72 4.36
N VAL A 71 25.61 2.52 3.92
CA VAL A 71 25.96 2.63 2.51
C VAL A 71 26.58 1.30 2.05
N GLY A 72 25.99 0.68 1.03
CA GLY A 72 26.42 -0.62 0.50
C GLY A 72 26.08 -1.83 1.38
N ALA A 73 25.28 -1.67 2.45
CA ALA A 73 24.83 -2.83 3.22
C ALA A 73 23.71 -3.58 2.46
N PRO A 74 23.72 -4.94 2.43
CA PRO A 74 22.86 -5.75 1.54
C PRO A 74 21.36 -5.51 1.68
N VAL A 75 20.93 -5.10 2.89
CA VAL A 75 19.53 -4.90 3.28
C VAL A 75 19.19 -3.44 3.61
N ALA A 76 20.07 -2.50 3.25
CA ALA A 76 19.83 -1.07 3.42
C ALA A 76 18.88 -0.51 2.35
N PRO A 77 18.29 0.69 2.57
CA PRO A 77 17.35 1.28 1.62
C PRO A 77 17.95 1.42 0.23
N LEU A 78 17.14 1.25 -0.81
CA LEU A 78 17.62 1.27 -2.20
C LEU A 78 18.40 2.54 -2.55
N ALA A 79 18.04 3.70 -1.98
CA ALA A 79 18.74 4.95 -2.22
C ALA A 79 20.23 4.92 -1.78
N THR A 80 20.57 4.11 -0.76
CA THR A 80 21.94 4.01 -0.23
C THR A 80 22.79 3.00 -1.01
N GLN A 81 22.17 2.12 -1.80
CA GLN A 81 22.85 1.16 -2.67
C GLN A 81 23.66 1.85 -3.78
N PHE A 82 23.29 3.08 -4.14
CA PHE A 82 23.99 3.90 -5.12
C PHE A 82 25.03 4.85 -4.49
N GLY A 83 25.30 4.71 -3.19
CA GLY A 83 26.25 5.55 -2.47
C GLY A 83 25.61 6.71 -1.71
N THR A 84 26.45 7.42 -0.95
CA THR A 84 26.04 8.54 -0.08
C THR A 84 25.46 9.72 -0.86
N GLY A 85 26.00 10.01 -2.05
CA GLY A 85 25.56 11.13 -2.89
C GLY A 85 24.11 11.01 -3.35
N PRO A 86 23.72 9.90 -4.03
CA PRO A 86 22.32 9.68 -4.42
C PRO A 86 21.34 9.65 -3.26
N ALA A 87 21.72 9.09 -2.11
CA ALA A 87 20.88 9.10 -0.91
C ALA A 87 20.66 10.52 -0.38
N TRP A 88 21.69 11.38 -0.39
CA TRP A 88 21.54 12.81 -0.09
C TRP A 88 20.68 13.53 -1.12
N ALA A 89 20.84 13.24 -2.41
CA ALA A 89 20.01 13.81 -3.45
C ALA A 89 18.54 13.46 -3.24
N ALA A 90 18.23 12.23 -2.82
CA ALA A 90 16.87 11.82 -2.46
C ALA A 90 16.30 12.63 -1.28
N ILE A 91 17.10 12.86 -0.22
CA ILE A 91 16.70 13.71 0.91
C ILE A 91 16.41 15.13 0.43
N VAL A 92 17.32 15.72 -0.36
CA VAL A 92 17.16 17.09 -0.89
C VAL A 92 15.92 17.19 -1.76
N LEU A 93 15.71 16.26 -2.70
CA LEU A 93 14.59 16.27 -3.64
C LEU A 93 13.23 16.14 -2.92
N ALA A 94 13.14 15.30 -1.88
CA ALA A 94 11.93 15.15 -1.07
C ALA A 94 11.67 16.34 -0.11
N GLY A 95 12.67 17.21 0.08
CA GLY A 95 12.57 18.44 0.87
C GLY A 95 12.00 19.63 0.09
N PHE A 96 12.77 20.71 -0.03
CA PHE A 96 12.32 21.98 -0.65
C PHE A 96 11.81 21.88 -2.10
N PRO A 97 12.44 21.11 -3.02
CA PRO A 97 11.92 20.92 -4.37
C PRO A 97 10.53 20.26 -4.38
N ALA A 98 10.32 19.22 -3.57
CA ALA A 98 9.00 18.63 -3.38
C ALA A 98 8.01 19.63 -2.76
N ALA A 99 8.43 20.48 -1.81
CA ALA A 99 7.55 21.53 -1.29
C ALA A 99 7.10 22.52 -2.38
N ALA A 100 8.01 22.92 -3.29
CA ALA A 100 7.68 23.76 -4.44
C ALA A 100 6.71 23.06 -5.41
N LEU A 101 6.91 21.75 -5.65
CA LEU A 101 5.98 20.91 -6.41
C LEU A 101 4.59 20.88 -5.76
N GLY A 102 4.51 20.71 -4.44
CA GLY A 102 3.25 20.74 -3.69
C GLY A 102 2.54 22.10 -3.81
N ALA A 103 3.30 23.19 -3.75
CA ALA A 103 2.77 24.54 -3.97
C ALA A 103 2.23 24.72 -5.40
N ALA A 104 2.90 24.16 -6.41
CA ALA A 104 2.42 24.16 -7.78
C ALA A 104 1.12 23.34 -7.96
N MET A 105 1.01 22.19 -7.29
CA MET A 105 -0.21 21.37 -7.29
C MET A 105 -1.40 22.09 -6.66
N LEU A 106 -1.18 22.93 -5.64
CA LEU A 106 -2.22 23.77 -5.03
C LEU A 106 -2.80 24.81 -5.99
N ARG A 107 -2.04 25.24 -7.02
CA ARG A 107 -2.52 26.16 -8.06
C ARG A 107 -3.51 25.51 -9.05
N ARG A 108 -3.65 24.17 -9.03
CA ARG A 108 -4.62 23.40 -9.82
C ARG A 108 -4.59 23.65 -11.34
N SER A 109 -3.41 23.96 -11.90
CA SER A 109 -3.27 24.17 -13.35
C SER A 109 -3.54 22.86 -14.11
N PRO A 110 -4.52 22.81 -15.05
CA PRO A 110 -4.81 21.62 -15.83
C PRO A 110 -3.76 21.35 -16.92
N ALA A 111 -3.06 22.39 -17.39
CA ALA A 111 -2.05 22.28 -18.45
C ALA A 111 -0.84 21.42 -18.02
N ALA A 112 -0.45 21.50 -16.75
CA ALA A 112 0.68 20.76 -16.20
C ALA A 112 0.27 19.42 -15.55
N ARG A 113 -0.98 18.95 -15.72
CA ARG A 113 -1.54 17.83 -14.93
C ARG A 113 -0.70 16.56 -14.99
N ARG A 114 -0.22 16.18 -16.18
CA ARG A 114 0.52 14.93 -16.39
C ARG A 114 1.86 14.99 -15.66
N VAL A 115 2.58 16.10 -15.85
CA VAL A 115 3.88 16.34 -15.23
C VAL A 115 3.77 16.40 -13.71
N LEU A 116 2.84 17.21 -13.17
CA LEU A 116 2.68 17.35 -11.73
C LEU A 116 2.20 16.06 -11.04
N THR A 117 1.33 15.28 -11.71
CA THR A 117 0.91 13.96 -11.20
C THR A 117 2.06 12.97 -11.22
N ALA A 118 2.84 12.93 -12.31
CA ALA A 118 4.00 12.04 -12.41
C ALA A 118 5.08 12.41 -11.38
N ALA A 119 5.41 13.69 -11.24
CA ALA A 119 6.38 14.17 -10.26
C ALA A 119 5.94 13.85 -8.83
N GLY A 120 4.67 14.09 -8.49
CA GLY A 120 4.14 13.75 -7.15
C GLY A 120 4.16 12.25 -6.88
N ALA A 121 3.86 11.42 -7.89
CA ALA A 121 3.95 9.96 -7.79
C ALA A 121 5.40 9.50 -7.62
N LEU A 122 6.36 10.14 -8.28
CA LEU A 122 7.79 9.86 -8.12
C LEU A 122 8.29 10.23 -6.72
N VAL A 123 7.85 11.35 -6.14
CA VAL A 123 8.19 11.69 -4.75
C VAL A 123 7.60 10.65 -3.77
N ALA A 124 6.34 10.25 -3.97
CA ALA A 124 5.74 9.19 -3.16
C ALA A 124 6.49 7.87 -3.29
N ALA A 125 6.87 7.47 -4.52
CA ALA A 125 7.62 6.24 -4.78
C ALA A 125 9.04 6.30 -4.17
N LEU A 126 9.73 7.43 -4.29
CA LEU A 126 11.04 7.64 -3.67
C LEU A 126 10.97 7.40 -2.15
N LEU A 127 9.98 8.01 -1.49
CA LEU A 127 9.82 7.90 -0.04
C LEU A 127 9.35 6.51 0.40
N LEU A 128 8.42 5.88 -0.31
CA LEU A 128 7.83 4.60 0.07
C LEU A 128 8.66 3.39 -0.37
N LEU A 129 9.49 3.51 -1.40
CA LEU A 129 10.19 2.36 -2.00
C LEU A 129 11.71 2.48 -1.97
N ALA A 130 12.27 3.69 -1.91
CA ALA A 130 13.73 3.87 -1.97
C ALA A 130 14.37 4.32 -0.66
N MET A 131 13.62 5.02 0.20
CA MET A 131 14.12 5.59 1.46
C MET A 131 13.81 4.73 2.68
N ILE A 132 13.10 3.62 2.52
CA ILE A 132 12.81 2.68 3.61
C ILE A 132 13.41 1.30 3.28
N ASP A 133 13.53 0.47 4.30
CA ASP A 133 14.09 -0.89 4.17
C ASP A 133 13.28 -1.94 4.95
N VAL A 134 13.80 -3.17 4.95
CA VAL A 134 13.17 -4.33 5.59
C VAL A 134 13.09 -4.21 7.11
N ASN A 135 13.87 -3.35 7.76
CA ASN A 135 13.88 -3.20 9.21
C ASN A 135 12.54 -2.71 9.75
N LEU A 136 11.79 -1.90 8.99
CA LEU A 136 10.42 -1.54 9.34
C LEU A 136 9.49 -2.76 9.40
N LEU A 137 9.61 -3.66 8.41
CA LEU A 137 8.84 -4.91 8.38
C LEU A 137 9.25 -5.85 9.52
N THR A 138 10.56 -5.99 9.75
CA THR A 138 11.13 -6.78 10.84
C THR A 138 10.65 -6.26 12.19
N ALA A 139 10.74 -4.95 12.45
CA ALA A 139 10.27 -4.35 13.68
C ALA A 139 8.77 -4.56 13.89
N LEU A 140 7.96 -4.47 12.84
CA LEU A 140 6.53 -4.76 12.91
C LEU A 140 6.27 -6.23 13.28
N GLY A 141 6.98 -7.17 12.67
CA GLY A 141 6.84 -8.61 12.95
C GLY A 141 7.30 -8.99 14.36
N TYR A 142 8.37 -8.38 14.85
CA TYR A 142 8.91 -8.63 16.20
C TYR A 142 8.30 -7.76 17.29
N LEU A 143 7.39 -6.84 16.96
CA LEU A 143 6.80 -5.91 17.92
C LEU A 143 6.23 -6.63 19.16
N PRO A 144 5.42 -7.71 19.05
CA PRO A 144 4.89 -8.38 20.23
C PRO A 144 5.99 -9.00 21.11
N TYR A 145 7.01 -9.59 20.49
CA TYR A 145 8.15 -10.16 21.21
C TYR A 145 8.98 -9.09 21.92
N GLY A 146 9.23 -7.96 21.25
CA GLY A 146 9.89 -6.80 21.83
C GLY A 146 9.12 -6.18 23.00
N LEU A 147 7.79 -6.06 22.88
CA LEU A 147 6.93 -5.54 23.95
C LEU A 147 6.89 -6.46 25.18
N VAL A 148 6.77 -7.78 24.99
CA VAL A 148 6.87 -8.74 26.09
C VAL A 148 8.25 -8.65 26.75
N GLY A 149 9.32 -8.53 25.94
CA GLY A 149 10.68 -8.32 26.45
C GLY A 149 10.83 -7.04 27.29
N GLN A 150 10.15 -5.95 26.91
CA GLN A 150 10.14 -4.70 27.70
C GLN A 150 9.47 -4.88 29.06
N VAL A 151 8.32 -5.56 29.10
CA VAL A 151 7.55 -5.79 30.33
C VAL A 151 8.27 -6.77 31.27
N THR A 152 8.88 -7.81 30.72
CA THR A 152 9.57 -8.85 31.48
C THR A 152 11.00 -8.50 31.89
N GLY A 153 11.56 -7.42 31.34
CA GLY A 153 12.96 -7.04 31.56
C GLY A 153 13.97 -7.91 30.80
N ALA A 154 13.51 -8.73 29.85
CA ALA A 154 14.39 -9.58 29.06
C ALA A 154 15.33 -8.74 28.17
N PRO A 155 16.58 -9.19 27.91
CA PRO A 155 17.55 -8.45 27.09
C PRO A 155 17.03 -8.07 25.70
N VAL A 156 16.17 -8.92 25.11
CA VAL A 156 15.56 -8.66 23.80
C VAL A 156 14.66 -7.42 23.78
N GLY A 157 14.04 -7.08 24.92
CA GLY A 157 13.30 -5.85 25.07
C GLY A 157 14.22 -4.66 24.82
N ALA A 158 15.32 -4.56 25.56
CA ALA A 158 16.27 -3.46 25.44
C ALA A 158 16.84 -3.35 24.02
N ALA A 159 17.16 -4.48 23.38
CA ALA A 159 17.61 -4.54 21.98
C ALA A 159 16.55 -4.00 21.01
N PHE A 160 15.29 -4.41 21.15
CA PHE A 160 14.19 -3.92 20.31
C PHE A 160 14.01 -2.41 20.46
N ARG A 161 14.04 -1.89 21.69
CA ARG A 161 13.94 -0.44 21.96
C ARG A 161 15.08 0.34 21.33
N ALA A 162 16.32 -0.14 21.46
CA ALA A 162 17.46 0.49 20.81
C ALA A 162 17.32 0.50 19.27
N ALA A 163 16.79 -0.58 18.69
CA ALA A 163 16.54 -0.66 17.25
C ALA A 163 15.48 0.33 16.75
N VAL A 164 14.36 0.48 17.47
CA VAL A 164 13.26 1.37 17.02
C VAL A 164 13.45 2.85 17.36
N LEU A 165 14.35 3.17 18.30
CA LEU A 165 14.68 4.55 18.67
C LEU A 165 15.94 5.07 17.97
N ASN A 166 16.60 4.25 17.16
CA ASN A 166 17.76 4.71 16.41
C ASN A 166 17.35 5.72 15.33
N TRP A 167 18.30 6.61 14.98
CA TRP A 167 18.05 7.66 14.00
C TRP A 167 17.58 7.14 12.63
N PRO A 168 18.21 6.12 12.02
CA PRO A 168 17.74 5.61 10.74
C PRO A 168 16.31 5.08 10.75
N PHE A 169 15.89 4.38 11.80
CA PHE A 169 14.53 3.84 11.92
C PHE A 169 13.50 4.97 12.03
N LEU A 170 13.78 5.98 12.85
CA LEU A 170 12.92 7.15 12.98
C LEU A 170 12.81 7.93 11.66
N HIS A 171 13.92 8.07 10.95
CA HIS A 171 13.94 8.67 9.61
C HIS A 171 13.09 7.88 8.61
N GLN A 172 13.16 6.54 8.63
CA GLN A 172 12.31 5.70 7.79
C GLN A 172 10.81 5.84 8.10
N LEU A 173 10.43 5.97 9.38
CA LEU A 173 9.05 6.28 9.75
C LEU A 173 8.60 7.64 9.21
N LEU A 174 9.49 8.64 9.24
CA LEU A 174 9.23 9.96 8.67
C LEU A 174 9.01 9.87 7.15
N CYS A 175 9.86 9.13 6.43
CA CYS A 175 9.71 8.86 4.99
C CYS A 175 8.42 8.10 4.68
N LEU A 176 8.07 7.07 5.47
CA LEU A 176 6.83 6.30 5.30
C LEU A 176 5.60 7.21 5.40
N ALA A 177 5.56 8.07 6.44
CA ALA A 177 4.48 9.04 6.62
C ALA A 177 4.43 10.06 5.46
N GLY A 178 5.58 10.63 5.08
CA GLY A 178 5.70 11.55 3.96
C GLY A 178 5.26 10.95 2.63
N GLY A 179 5.63 9.69 2.39
CA GLY A 179 5.26 8.95 1.19
C GLY A 179 3.75 8.77 1.05
N PHE A 180 3.05 8.41 2.14
CA PHE A 180 1.58 8.33 2.13
C PHE A 180 0.92 9.70 2.01
N LEU A 181 1.48 10.76 2.60
CA LEU A 181 1.01 12.13 2.41
C LEU A 181 1.13 12.57 0.94
N TRP A 182 2.27 12.29 0.31
CA TRP A 182 2.52 12.57 -1.11
C TRP A 182 1.64 11.75 -2.04
N LEU A 183 1.41 10.47 -1.73
CA LEU A 183 0.46 9.64 -2.47
C LEU A 183 -0.96 10.21 -2.39
N ALA A 184 -1.40 10.60 -1.19
CA ALA A 184 -2.70 11.26 -1.01
C ALA A 184 -2.77 12.59 -1.77
N ALA A 185 -1.79 13.48 -1.62
CA ALA A 185 -1.73 14.76 -2.31
C ALA A 185 -1.81 14.60 -3.83
N THR A 186 -1.05 13.64 -4.38
CA THR A 186 -1.01 13.29 -5.81
C THR A 186 -2.34 12.74 -6.28
N LEU A 187 -2.98 11.84 -5.53
CA LEU A 187 -4.31 11.33 -5.87
C LEU A 187 -5.37 12.44 -5.84
N SER A 188 -5.32 13.35 -4.86
CA SER A 188 -6.25 14.48 -4.78
C SER A 188 -6.09 15.42 -5.99
N TYR A 189 -4.86 15.77 -6.33
CA TYR A 189 -4.54 16.58 -7.51
C TYR A 189 -4.95 15.90 -8.81
N ALA A 190 -4.64 14.61 -8.98
CA ALA A 190 -4.99 13.84 -10.17
C ALA A 190 -6.51 13.76 -10.38
N ARG A 191 -7.30 13.62 -9.31
CA ARG A 191 -8.77 13.60 -9.38
C ARG A 191 -9.32 14.97 -9.79
N THR A 192 -8.89 16.02 -9.09
CA THR A 192 -9.40 17.39 -9.31
C THR A 192 -9.01 17.95 -10.68
N SER A 193 -7.78 17.70 -11.14
CA SER A 193 -7.29 18.16 -12.45
C SER A 193 -7.94 17.44 -13.65
N ARG A 194 -8.58 16.28 -13.41
CA ARG A 194 -9.37 15.55 -14.41
C ARG A 194 -10.87 15.88 -14.38
N GLY A 195 -11.31 16.77 -13.49
CA GLY A 195 -12.72 17.09 -13.30
C GLY A 195 -13.52 16.00 -12.57
N ALA A 196 -12.85 14.97 -12.02
CA ALA A 196 -13.49 13.95 -11.20
C ALA A 196 -13.77 14.48 -9.77
N CYS A 197 -14.68 13.82 -9.06
CA CYS A 197 -14.97 14.15 -7.66
C CYS A 197 -13.69 14.01 -6.80
N ALA A 198 -13.30 15.06 -6.09
CA ALA A 198 -12.10 15.04 -5.24
C ALA A 198 -12.17 13.94 -4.14
N ALA A 199 -13.37 13.70 -3.58
CA ALA A 199 -13.57 12.74 -2.49
C ALA A 199 -13.50 11.28 -2.95
N CYS A 200 -14.27 10.89 -3.96
CA CYS A 200 -14.37 9.49 -4.40
C CYS A 200 -13.62 9.16 -5.69
N GLY A 201 -13.22 10.17 -6.47
CA GLY A 201 -12.55 10.02 -7.76
C GLY A 201 -13.47 9.64 -8.93
N ARG A 202 -14.79 9.60 -8.74
CA ARG A 202 -15.77 9.33 -9.82
C ARG A 202 -16.07 10.61 -10.59
N ASP A 203 -16.14 10.50 -11.91
CA ASP A 203 -16.53 11.54 -12.88
C ASP A 203 -17.95 11.32 -13.45
N GLY A 204 -18.61 10.22 -13.07
CA GLY A 204 -19.97 9.88 -13.50
C GLY A 204 -20.03 8.87 -14.65
N THR A 205 -18.88 8.44 -15.19
CA THR A 205 -18.81 7.49 -16.32
C THR A 205 -18.40 6.08 -15.90
N ALA A 206 -18.38 5.79 -14.59
CA ALA A 206 -17.67 4.65 -14.02
C ALA A 206 -18.33 3.28 -14.32
N GLU A 207 -18.16 2.82 -15.56
CA GLU A 207 -18.25 1.44 -16.00
C GLU A 207 -16.81 0.93 -16.23
N GLY A 208 -16.43 -0.20 -15.63
CA GLY A 208 -15.09 -0.78 -15.82
C GLY A 208 -14.51 -1.45 -14.58
N TRP A 209 -13.19 -1.59 -14.55
CA TRP A 209 -12.46 -2.37 -13.53
C TRP A 209 -12.67 -1.88 -12.09
N ALA A 210 -12.99 -0.60 -11.90
CA ALA A 210 -13.20 0.04 -10.60
C ALA A 210 -14.66 0.02 -10.11
N ALA A 211 -15.58 -0.57 -10.88
CA ALA A 211 -16.95 -0.82 -10.48
C ALA A 211 -16.98 -1.92 -9.39
N PRO A 212 -17.89 -1.87 -8.40
CA PRO A 212 -17.90 -2.82 -7.29
C PRO A 212 -17.93 -4.30 -7.71
N GLY A 213 -18.73 -4.64 -8.73
CA GLY A 213 -18.82 -6.01 -9.25
C GLY A 213 -17.53 -6.47 -9.96
N ALA A 214 -16.86 -5.59 -10.71
CA ALA A 214 -15.58 -5.92 -11.33
C ALA A 214 -14.48 -6.07 -10.27
N ALA A 215 -14.43 -5.15 -9.29
CA ALA A 215 -13.53 -5.21 -8.14
C ALA A 215 -13.73 -6.45 -7.27
N ALA A 216 -14.96 -6.96 -7.16
CA ALA A 216 -15.23 -8.24 -6.52
C ALA A 216 -14.57 -9.42 -7.26
N ARG A 217 -14.62 -9.43 -8.59
CA ARG A 217 -14.04 -10.54 -9.38
C ARG A 217 -12.51 -10.55 -9.33
N TRP A 218 -11.85 -9.45 -9.68
CA TRP A 218 -10.39 -9.42 -9.70
C TRP A 218 -9.78 -9.41 -8.29
N GLY A 219 -10.51 -8.86 -7.30
CA GLY A 219 -10.08 -8.82 -5.91
C GLY A 219 -9.91 -10.19 -5.26
N VAL A 220 -10.70 -11.19 -5.66
CA VAL A 220 -10.56 -12.58 -5.17
C VAL A 220 -9.20 -13.16 -5.56
N TYR A 221 -8.76 -12.95 -6.81
CA TYR A 221 -7.45 -13.42 -7.26
C TYR A 221 -6.32 -12.69 -6.53
N ALA A 222 -6.44 -11.37 -6.34
CA ALA A 222 -5.46 -10.60 -5.59
C ALA A 222 -5.32 -11.09 -4.13
N VAL A 223 -6.44 -11.36 -3.46
CA VAL A 223 -6.43 -11.95 -2.11
C VAL A 223 -5.83 -13.36 -2.11
N ALA A 224 -6.17 -14.20 -3.08
CA ALA A 224 -5.65 -15.56 -3.16
C ALA A 224 -4.12 -15.56 -3.27
N VAL A 225 -3.56 -14.73 -4.16
CA VAL A 225 -2.11 -14.57 -4.30
C VAL A 225 -1.50 -13.99 -3.02
N ALA A 226 -2.11 -12.94 -2.45
CA ALA A 226 -1.59 -12.28 -1.26
C ALA A 226 -1.64 -13.15 0.00
N ALA A 227 -2.53 -14.15 0.06
CA ALA A 227 -2.59 -15.13 1.14
C ALA A 227 -1.67 -16.34 0.88
N ALA A 228 -1.53 -16.78 -0.37
CA ALA A 228 -0.73 -17.95 -0.72
C ALA A 228 0.76 -17.76 -0.42
N VAL A 229 1.35 -16.63 -0.77
CA VAL A 229 2.78 -16.37 -0.58
C VAL A 229 3.24 -16.46 0.90
N PRO A 230 2.62 -15.75 1.86
CA PRO A 230 3.00 -15.88 3.26
C PRO A 230 2.72 -17.28 3.83
N LEU A 231 1.75 -18.02 3.29
CA LEU A 231 1.53 -19.42 3.69
C LEU A 231 2.64 -20.35 3.18
N LEU A 232 3.15 -20.12 1.97
CA LEU A 232 4.33 -20.85 1.47
C LEU A 232 5.56 -20.56 2.33
N TYR A 233 5.77 -19.30 2.72
CA TYR A 233 6.81 -18.94 3.68
C TYR A 233 6.61 -19.62 5.05
N ALA A 234 5.39 -19.61 5.59
CA ALA A 234 5.10 -20.25 6.86
C ALA A 234 5.35 -21.76 6.79
N PHE A 235 4.98 -22.40 5.69
CA PHE A 235 5.20 -23.82 5.45
C PHE A 235 6.69 -24.19 5.52
N THR A 236 7.57 -23.41 4.88
CA THR A 236 9.03 -23.70 4.95
C THR A 236 9.57 -23.54 6.37
N ARG A 237 9.14 -22.50 7.09
CA ARG A 237 9.57 -22.26 8.48
C ARG A 237 9.09 -23.34 9.45
N VAL A 238 7.85 -23.81 9.29
CA VAL A 238 7.32 -24.94 10.07
C VAL A 238 8.07 -26.23 9.75
N ALA A 239 8.36 -26.50 8.47
CA ALA A 239 9.14 -27.67 8.07
C ALA A 239 10.53 -27.67 8.74
N TRP A 240 11.25 -26.55 8.72
CA TRP A 240 12.56 -26.43 9.37
C TRP A 240 12.47 -26.58 10.89
N TRP A 241 11.45 -26.02 11.52
CA TRP A 241 11.22 -26.22 12.95
C TRP A 241 10.95 -27.70 13.31
N LEU A 242 10.21 -28.42 12.46
CA LEU A 242 9.96 -29.87 12.60
C LEU A 242 11.17 -30.75 12.25
N GLY A 243 12.32 -30.16 11.87
CA GLY A 243 13.51 -30.92 11.50
C GLY A 243 13.47 -31.50 10.08
N ILE A 244 12.62 -30.97 9.20
CA ILE A 244 12.56 -31.36 7.79
C ILE A 244 13.49 -30.40 7.01
N PRO A 245 14.58 -30.88 6.39
CA PRO A 245 15.56 -30.05 5.68
C PRO A 245 15.06 -29.63 4.28
N LEU A 246 13.94 -28.91 4.22
CA LEU A 246 13.32 -28.51 2.97
C LEU A 246 14.15 -27.41 2.28
N GLY A 247 14.87 -27.78 1.22
CA GLY A 247 15.71 -26.84 0.46
C GLY A 247 16.93 -26.34 1.22
N ILE A 248 17.30 -26.96 2.35
CA ILE A 248 18.50 -26.62 3.10
C ILE A 248 19.33 -27.87 3.46
N SER A 249 20.62 -27.71 3.76
CA SER A 249 21.47 -28.80 4.24
C SER A 249 21.06 -29.28 5.64
N ARG A 250 21.37 -30.54 5.97
CA ARG A 250 21.07 -31.11 7.30
C ARG A 250 21.91 -30.47 8.39
N GLU A 251 23.13 -30.07 8.04
CA GLU A 251 24.08 -29.39 8.90
C GLU A 251 23.55 -28.02 9.29
N PHE A 252 23.06 -27.24 8.31
CA PHE A 252 22.46 -25.93 8.56
C PHE A 252 21.16 -26.03 9.38
N LEU A 253 20.33 -27.02 9.07
CA LEU A 253 19.14 -27.33 9.85
C LEU A 253 19.50 -27.62 11.31
N ARG A 254 20.48 -28.50 11.57
CA ARG A 254 20.91 -28.87 12.93
C ARG A 254 21.45 -27.66 13.70
N ALA A 255 22.32 -26.86 13.07
CA ALA A 255 22.85 -25.64 13.68
C ALA A 255 21.72 -24.67 14.09
N GLY A 256 20.69 -24.52 13.24
CA GLY A 256 19.52 -23.69 13.55
C GLY A 256 18.60 -24.26 14.64
N GLN A 257 18.63 -25.57 14.90
CA GLN A 257 17.95 -26.19 16.03
C GLN A 257 18.69 -25.93 17.34
N GLU A 258 20.01 -26.09 17.32
CA GLU A 258 20.88 -25.93 18.50
C GLU A 258 20.89 -24.49 19.04
N ASN A 259 20.87 -23.49 18.16
CA ASN A 259 20.85 -22.08 18.55
C ASN A 259 19.44 -21.47 18.67
N GLY A 260 18.38 -22.26 18.45
CA GLY A 260 16.99 -21.82 18.55
C GLY A 260 16.49 -20.93 17.40
N MET A 261 17.24 -20.78 16.31
CA MET A 261 16.85 -19.99 15.14
C MET A 261 15.49 -20.39 14.58
N TRP A 262 15.19 -21.70 14.52
CA TRP A 262 13.92 -22.18 13.99
C TRP A 262 12.72 -21.93 14.89
N THR A 263 12.93 -21.70 16.19
CA THR A 263 11.87 -21.27 17.11
C THR A 263 11.41 -19.85 16.78
N SER A 264 12.35 -18.94 16.50
CA SER A 264 12.05 -17.61 15.98
C SER A 264 11.41 -17.68 14.58
N GLY A 265 11.86 -18.63 13.75
CA GLY A 265 11.25 -18.93 12.45
C GLY A 265 9.78 -19.36 12.58
N LEU A 266 9.45 -20.24 13.54
CA LEU A 266 8.08 -20.67 13.83
C LEU A 266 7.20 -19.50 14.29
N PHE A 267 7.73 -18.62 15.15
CA PHE A 267 7.03 -17.40 15.56
C PHE A 267 6.64 -16.56 14.34
N LEU A 268 7.59 -16.28 13.44
CA LEU A 268 7.31 -15.55 12.19
C LEU A 268 6.33 -16.31 11.28
N ALA A 269 6.39 -17.64 11.23
CA ALA A 269 5.43 -18.46 10.50
C ALA A 269 4.00 -18.27 11.02
N ALA A 270 3.82 -18.24 12.35
CA ALA A 270 2.52 -17.97 12.96
C ALA A 270 1.99 -16.58 12.58
N PHE A 271 2.84 -15.55 12.59
CA PHE A 271 2.47 -14.21 12.12
C PHE A 271 2.10 -14.18 10.64
N ALA A 272 2.83 -14.91 9.81
CA ALA A 272 2.52 -15.03 8.38
C ALA A 272 1.16 -15.71 8.16
N VAL A 273 0.84 -16.77 8.91
CA VAL A 273 -0.47 -17.43 8.88
C VAL A 273 -1.58 -16.48 9.34
N VAL A 274 -1.39 -15.77 10.46
CA VAL A 274 -2.36 -14.77 10.93
C VAL A 274 -2.56 -13.68 9.87
N GLY A 275 -1.49 -13.16 9.27
CA GLY A 275 -1.54 -12.19 8.19
C GLY A 275 -2.29 -12.71 6.96
N ALA A 276 -2.09 -13.97 6.58
CA ALA A 276 -2.81 -14.63 5.48
C ALA A 276 -4.31 -14.72 5.80
N VAL A 277 -4.67 -15.16 7.01
CA VAL A 277 -6.07 -15.19 7.47
C VAL A 277 -6.68 -13.79 7.45
N LEU A 278 -5.99 -12.78 7.98
CA LEU A 278 -6.41 -11.38 7.93
C LEU A 278 -6.63 -10.89 6.48
N THR A 279 -5.78 -11.31 5.55
CA THR A 279 -5.89 -10.99 4.12
C THR A 279 -7.15 -11.60 3.48
N LEU A 280 -7.56 -12.81 3.89
CA LEU A 280 -8.85 -13.39 3.47
C LEU A 280 -10.03 -12.50 3.88
N GLY A 281 -9.91 -11.74 4.97
CA GLY A 281 -10.92 -10.78 5.42
C GLY A 281 -11.27 -9.71 4.40
N LEU A 282 -10.37 -9.41 3.47
CA LEU A 282 -10.59 -8.43 2.41
C LEU A 282 -11.65 -8.87 1.38
N VAL A 283 -12.04 -10.15 1.38
CA VAL A 283 -13.14 -10.68 0.54
C VAL A 283 -14.22 -11.40 1.34
N GLN A 284 -13.98 -11.68 2.61
CA GLN A 284 -14.91 -12.42 3.47
C GLN A 284 -15.79 -11.49 4.31
N ARG A 285 -16.98 -11.99 4.69
CA ARG A 285 -17.99 -11.22 5.43
C ARG A 285 -17.48 -10.68 6.77
N TRP A 286 -16.56 -11.37 7.44
CA TRP A 286 -16.04 -10.96 8.75
C TRP A 286 -15.10 -9.76 8.69
N GLY A 287 -14.49 -9.47 7.53
CA GLY A 287 -13.74 -8.22 7.31
C GLY A 287 -14.66 -7.04 6.99
N GLU A 288 -15.95 -7.30 6.77
CA GLU A 288 -16.95 -6.28 6.43
C GLU A 288 -17.89 -5.95 7.59
N VAL A 289 -18.19 -6.96 8.41
CA VAL A 289 -19.04 -6.88 9.60
C VAL A 289 -18.36 -7.68 10.69
N PHE A 290 -18.20 -7.08 11.87
CA PHE A 290 -17.52 -7.75 12.98
C PHE A 290 -18.26 -9.05 13.37
N PRO A 291 -17.55 -10.20 13.41
CA PRO A 291 -18.05 -11.45 13.97
C PRO A 291 -18.79 -11.34 15.31
N ARG A 292 -19.73 -12.26 15.53
CA ARG A 292 -20.60 -12.28 16.72
C ARG A 292 -19.84 -12.49 18.04
N TRP A 293 -18.64 -13.08 17.99
CA TRP A 293 -17.80 -13.31 19.17
C TRP A 293 -17.04 -12.06 19.64
N MET A 294 -16.97 -10.99 18.83
CA MET A 294 -16.34 -9.73 19.25
C MET A 294 -17.30 -8.90 20.10
N VAL A 295 -17.35 -9.20 21.39
CA VAL A 295 -18.20 -8.52 22.37
C VAL A 295 -18.04 -6.99 22.26
N GLY A 296 -19.15 -6.26 22.16
CA GLY A 296 -19.19 -4.79 21.98
C GLY A 296 -19.09 -4.29 20.54
N LEU A 297 -18.57 -5.10 19.61
CA LEU A 297 -18.45 -4.75 18.18
C LEU A 297 -19.32 -5.63 17.26
N ALA A 298 -19.78 -6.78 17.76
CA ALA A 298 -20.58 -7.76 17.02
C ALA A 298 -21.69 -7.11 16.16
N GLY A 299 -21.73 -7.49 14.87
CA GLY A 299 -22.75 -7.01 13.93
C GLY A 299 -22.54 -5.58 13.42
N ARG A 300 -21.60 -4.81 13.98
CA ARG A 300 -21.25 -3.48 13.44
C ARG A 300 -20.45 -3.62 12.15
N ARG A 301 -20.64 -2.66 11.24
CA ARG A 301 -19.82 -2.58 10.02
C ARG A 301 -18.39 -2.20 10.37
N VAL A 302 -17.43 -2.94 9.80
CA VAL A 302 -16.01 -2.62 9.93
C VAL A 302 -15.73 -1.33 9.16
N PRO A 303 -15.14 -0.30 9.82
CA PRO A 303 -14.72 0.93 9.13
C PRO A 303 -13.72 0.60 8.02
N ILE A 304 -13.91 1.17 6.83
CA ILE A 304 -13.06 0.87 5.66
C ILE A 304 -11.58 1.15 5.96
N THR A 305 -11.29 2.26 6.66
CA THR A 305 -9.93 2.66 7.04
C THR A 305 -9.24 1.67 7.98
N LEU A 306 -10.01 0.94 8.81
CA LEU A 306 -9.46 -0.04 9.74
C LEU A 306 -8.80 -1.22 9.00
N ALA A 307 -9.29 -1.59 7.82
CA ALA A 307 -8.68 -2.59 6.97
C ALA A 307 -7.66 -1.98 5.99
N VAL A 308 -8.01 -0.84 5.37
CA VAL A 308 -7.20 -0.26 4.28
C VAL A 308 -5.87 0.30 4.77
N ALA A 309 -5.85 1.01 5.90
CA ALA A 309 -4.63 1.65 6.39
C ALA A 309 -3.53 0.64 6.75
N PRO A 310 -3.76 -0.37 7.62
CA PRO A 310 -2.72 -1.34 7.94
C PRO A 310 -2.32 -2.18 6.73
N ALA A 311 -3.28 -2.61 5.90
CA ALA A 311 -2.96 -3.42 4.71
C ALA A 311 -2.12 -2.64 3.69
N SER A 312 -2.35 -1.33 3.55
CA SER A 312 -1.54 -0.46 2.67
C SER A 312 -0.12 -0.27 3.21
N VAL A 313 0.05 -0.10 4.53
CA VAL A 313 1.38 -0.04 5.15
C VAL A 313 2.13 -1.35 4.95
N VAL A 314 1.51 -2.48 5.31
CA VAL A 314 2.12 -3.81 5.16
C VAL A 314 2.46 -4.10 3.70
N ALA A 315 1.59 -3.75 2.74
CA ALA A 315 1.87 -3.92 1.32
C ALA A 315 3.18 -3.23 0.90
N VAL A 316 3.38 -1.98 1.31
CA VAL A 316 4.62 -1.22 1.04
C VAL A 316 5.81 -1.89 1.70
N LEU A 317 5.71 -2.22 2.99
CA LEU A 317 6.81 -2.82 3.75
C LEU A 317 7.23 -4.19 3.18
N VAL A 318 6.27 -4.97 2.71
CA VAL A 318 6.52 -6.28 2.07
C VAL A 318 7.18 -6.12 0.71
N VAL A 319 6.77 -5.14 -0.11
CA VAL A 319 7.43 -4.85 -1.39
C VAL A 319 8.91 -4.50 -1.16
N VAL A 320 9.16 -3.58 -0.24
CA VAL A 320 10.53 -3.12 0.07
C VAL A 320 11.35 -4.23 0.70
N GLY A 321 10.80 -4.98 1.65
CA GLY A 321 11.46 -6.13 2.25
C GLY A 321 11.81 -7.20 1.22
N GLY A 322 10.97 -7.40 0.21
CA GLY A 322 11.24 -8.29 -0.91
C GLY A 322 12.41 -7.84 -1.77
N PHE A 323 12.51 -6.54 -2.11
CA PHE A 323 13.66 -6.02 -2.85
C PHE A 323 14.97 -6.14 -2.06
N ALA A 324 14.94 -5.88 -0.75
CA ALA A 324 16.10 -6.05 0.12
C ALA A 324 16.56 -7.52 0.21
N MET A 325 15.61 -8.46 0.22
CA MET A 325 15.95 -9.89 0.12
C MET A 325 16.59 -10.22 -1.23
N TRP A 326 16.07 -9.69 -2.34
CA TRP A 326 16.63 -9.93 -3.66
C TRP A 326 18.07 -9.38 -3.79
N SER A 327 18.34 -8.17 -3.29
CA SER A 327 19.69 -7.59 -3.31
C SER A 327 20.67 -8.39 -2.47
N GLY A 328 20.27 -8.79 -1.25
CA GLY A 328 21.10 -9.64 -0.41
C GLY A 328 21.44 -10.99 -1.06
N TYR A 329 20.48 -11.60 -1.78
CA TYR A 329 20.75 -12.82 -2.54
C TYR A 329 21.69 -12.61 -3.73
N ALA A 330 21.53 -11.53 -4.48
CA ALA A 330 22.42 -11.21 -5.60
C ALA A 330 23.88 -11.03 -5.14
N GLU A 331 24.09 -10.44 -3.97
CA GLU A 331 25.42 -10.25 -3.38
C GLU A 331 26.04 -11.58 -2.94
N LEU A 332 25.28 -12.45 -2.26
CA LEU A 332 25.74 -13.79 -1.88
C LEU A 332 26.19 -14.62 -3.10
N VAL A 333 25.44 -14.53 -4.20
CA VAL A 333 25.79 -15.19 -5.47
C VAL A 333 27.03 -14.55 -6.11
N GLY A 334 27.12 -13.21 -6.11
CA GLY A 334 28.24 -12.46 -6.70
C GLY A 334 29.57 -12.62 -5.95
N GLN A 335 29.53 -12.86 -4.65
CA GLN A 335 30.73 -13.10 -3.82
C GLN A 335 31.28 -14.53 -3.95
N GLY A 336 30.66 -15.40 -4.77
CA GLY A 336 31.13 -16.77 -4.92
C GLY A 336 31.06 -17.58 -3.62
N VAL A 337 30.23 -17.15 -2.66
CA VAL A 337 29.92 -17.89 -1.43
C VAL A 337 28.97 -19.03 -1.81
N SER A 338 29.49 -19.97 -2.59
CA SER A 338 28.76 -21.14 -3.08
C SER A 338 28.39 -22.09 -1.94
N GLY A 339 29.11 -22.06 -0.80
CA GLY A 339 28.83 -22.93 0.34
C GLY A 339 27.47 -22.70 1.01
N ASP A 340 27.08 -21.45 1.27
CA ASP A 340 25.79 -21.11 1.90
C ASP A 340 24.63 -21.08 0.89
N ALA A 341 24.92 -20.73 -0.38
CA ALA A 341 23.95 -20.78 -1.48
C ALA A 341 23.70 -22.21 -1.99
N GLU A 342 24.67 -23.13 -1.91
CA GLU A 342 24.45 -24.58 -2.08
C GLU A 342 23.73 -25.16 -0.85
N ALA A 343 24.02 -24.67 0.35
CA ALA A 343 23.33 -25.09 1.58
C ALA A 343 21.88 -24.62 1.66
N ALA A 344 21.46 -23.63 0.87
CA ALA A 344 20.08 -23.16 0.73
C ALA A 344 19.66 -23.20 -0.74
N GLY A 345 19.26 -24.39 -1.22
CA GLY A 345 18.77 -24.57 -2.59
C GLY A 345 17.56 -23.68 -2.91
N MET A 346 17.25 -23.54 -4.22
CA MET A 346 16.20 -22.66 -4.75
C MET A 346 14.87 -22.69 -3.98
N MET A 347 14.49 -23.85 -3.42
CA MET A 347 13.28 -24.03 -2.60
C MET A 347 13.28 -23.25 -1.28
N ALA A 348 14.44 -23.00 -0.66
CA ALA A 348 14.57 -22.17 0.54
C ALA A 348 14.46 -20.67 0.23
N LEU A 349 14.87 -20.28 -0.98
CA LEU A 349 14.91 -18.89 -1.45
C LEU A 349 13.59 -18.45 -2.08
N LEU A 350 12.84 -19.40 -2.66
CA LEU A 350 11.62 -19.15 -3.41
C LEU A 350 10.56 -18.35 -2.64
N PRO A 351 10.28 -18.60 -1.35
CA PRO A 351 9.34 -17.77 -0.62
C PRO A 351 9.76 -16.30 -0.53
N GLY A 352 11.05 -16.03 -0.32
CA GLY A 352 11.59 -14.66 -0.30
C GLY A 352 11.52 -13.98 -1.67
N LEU A 353 11.72 -14.73 -2.75
CA LEU A 353 11.57 -14.22 -4.12
C LEU A 353 10.14 -13.73 -4.42
N LEU A 354 9.13 -14.31 -3.77
CA LEU A 354 7.73 -13.95 -3.98
C LEU A 354 7.26 -12.72 -3.16
N PHE A 355 8.10 -12.14 -2.30
CA PHE A 355 7.69 -11.03 -1.43
C PHE A 355 7.20 -9.78 -2.19
N PRO A 356 7.87 -9.30 -3.26
CA PRO A 356 7.34 -8.17 -4.02
C PRO A 356 5.97 -8.48 -4.66
N VAL A 357 5.79 -9.72 -5.13
CA VAL A 357 4.49 -10.19 -5.65
C VAL A 357 3.43 -10.18 -4.55
N TRP A 358 3.77 -10.65 -3.34
CA TRP A 358 2.88 -10.60 -2.18
C TRP A 358 2.46 -9.16 -1.85
N GLY A 359 3.41 -8.24 -1.76
CA GLY A 359 3.13 -6.84 -1.43
C GLY A 359 2.26 -6.16 -2.48
N VAL A 360 2.53 -6.37 -3.77
CA VAL A 360 1.71 -5.86 -4.88
C VAL A 360 0.31 -6.47 -4.85
N ALA A 361 0.20 -7.79 -4.65
CA ALA A 361 -1.09 -8.47 -4.56
C ALA A 361 -1.90 -7.98 -3.35
N LEU A 362 -1.27 -7.74 -2.21
CA LEU A 362 -1.91 -7.18 -1.02
C LEU A 362 -2.39 -5.75 -1.26
N GLY A 363 -1.59 -4.92 -1.94
CA GLY A 363 -2.00 -3.58 -2.36
C GLY A 363 -3.22 -3.61 -3.29
N ALA A 364 -3.21 -4.53 -4.27
CA ALA A 364 -4.34 -4.76 -5.16
C ALA A 364 -5.58 -5.26 -4.40
N ALA A 365 -5.45 -6.22 -3.50
CA ALA A 365 -6.52 -6.72 -2.65
C ALA A 365 -7.12 -5.61 -1.77
N THR A 366 -6.27 -4.75 -1.22
CA THR A 366 -6.67 -3.58 -0.42
C THR A 366 -7.47 -2.59 -1.27
N LEU A 367 -7.03 -2.34 -2.50
CA LEU A 367 -7.76 -1.50 -3.44
C LEU A 367 -9.10 -2.13 -3.82
N ALA A 368 -9.17 -3.43 -4.11
CA ALA A 368 -10.43 -4.13 -4.38
C ALA A 368 -11.41 -4.00 -3.22
N TYR A 369 -10.94 -4.22 -1.99
CA TYR A 369 -11.74 -4.05 -0.77
C TYR A 369 -12.31 -2.64 -0.68
N TYR A 370 -11.49 -1.61 -0.86
CA TYR A 370 -11.96 -0.21 -0.88
C TYR A 370 -12.99 0.03 -1.98
N LEU A 371 -12.76 -0.45 -3.20
CA LEU A 371 -13.62 -0.21 -4.37
C LEU A 371 -14.98 -0.90 -4.26
N ARG A 372 -15.04 -2.09 -3.64
CA ARG A 372 -16.28 -2.82 -3.35
C ARG A 372 -17.08 -2.15 -2.24
N ARG A 373 -16.40 -1.63 -1.22
CA ARG A 373 -17.02 -1.09 0.00
C ARG A 373 -17.42 0.38 -0.11
N ARG A 374 -16.87 1.13 -1.08
CA ARG A 374 -17.26 2.53 -1.31
C ARG A 374 -18.66 2.63 -1.91
N GLY A 375 -19.65 2.92 -1.07
CA GLY A 375 -21.04 3.17 -1.50
C GLY A 375 -21.22 4.47 -2.30
N ALA A 376 -22.44 5.01 -2.29
CA ALA A 376 -22.73 6.31 -2.88
C ALA A 376 -21.89 7.41 -2.23
N CYS A 377 -21.32 8.30 -3.05
CA CYS A 377 -20.51 9.38 -2.54
C CYS A 377 -21.38 10.50 -1.97
N ALA A 378 -21.21 10.85 -0.69
CA ALA A 378 -21.94 11.94 -0.07
C ALA A 378 -21.67 13.34 -0.70
N VAL A 379 -20.62 13.48 -1.51
CA VAL A 379 -20.24 14.76 -2.13
C VAL A 379 -20.83 14.92 -3.54
N CYS A 380 -20.73 13.90 -4.39
CA CYS A 380 -21.20 13.98 -5.78
C CYS A 380 -22.43 13.11 -6.08
N GLY A 381 -22.96 12.37 -5.12
CA GLY A 381 -24.10 11.45 -5.29
C GLY A 381 -23.78 10.17 -6.05
N ASN A 382 -22.73 10.14 -6.87
CA ASN A 382 -22.41 9.00 -7.73
C ASN A 382 -22.12 7.71 -6.94
N GLY A 383 -22.61 6.59 -7.46
CA GLY A 383 -22.42 5.23 -6.95
C GLY A 383 -23.72 4.54 -6.55
N ALA A 384 -23.67 3.21 -6.41
CA ALA A 384 -24.79 2.47 -5.83
C ALA A 384 -24.83 2.70 -4.31
N PRO A 385 -26.02 2.87 -3.70
CA PRO A 385 -26.16 2.81 -2.26
C PRO A 385 -25.55 1.49 -1.77
N ALA A 386 -24.84 1.53 -0.64
CA ALA A 386 -24.33 0.31 -0.03
C ALA A 386 -25.53 -0.61 0.23
N ALA A 387 -25.53 -1.82 -0.33
CA ALA A 387 -26.60 -2.77 -0.10
C ALA A 387 -26.87 -2.85 1.41
N ALA A 388 -28.13 -2.68 1.79
CA ALA A 388 -28.57 -2.90 3.15
C ALA A 388 -28.46 -4.40 3.42
N GLY A 389 -27.26 -4.83 3.83
CA GLY A 389 -26.99 -6.16 4.37
C GLY A 389 -27.02 -6.16 5.87
#